data_AF-A0A7Y6AA34-F1
#
_entry.id   AF-A0A7Y6AA34-F1
#
_cell.length_a   1.000
_cell.length_b   1.000
_cell.length_c   1.000
_cell.angle_alpha   90.00
_cell.angle_beta   90.00
_cell.angle_gamma   90.00
#
_symmetry.space_group_name_H-M   'P 1'
#
loop_
_entity.id
_entity.type
_entity.pdbx_description
1 polymer ?
#
loop_
_entity_poly.entity_id
_entity_poly.type
_entity_poly.pdbx_seq_one_letter_code
_entity_poly.pdbx_strand_id
1 'polypeptide(L)'
;VGTNADGRMELFGIVAGSREIWHSWQTAPNQAFTGWSRFSGPAADVTVGRNADGRMEIFARNPQSLDVYSAYQVAPSAGWSAWGKFSGPAASVSIGTNADGRMEVFARNPQTLEVYSRYQVAPSAGWSNWAKFAGPALDVTIGTDPEGRQQLFARNPGDKHMWHVAQTGPNAGWGPWEDFSGDYVGSVRIGAGPWGLSVYITDQAGGAWELYQNQGQWQRWTTAAGPVTVAPTSAMEENRRVNLFAITSDGRVFRRTTNADLSWGPWQDFTV
;
A
#
# COMPACT_ATOMS: atom_id res chain seq x y z
N VAL A 1 2.36 -7.17 2.68
CA VAL A 1 2.85 -7.89 3.88
C VAL A 1 1.97 -7.50 5.04
N GLY A 2 1.61 -8.44 5.90
CA GLY A 2 0.97 -8.19 7.19
C GLY A 2 1.88 -8.60 8.34
N THR A 3 1.69 -7.99 9.50
CA THR A 3 2.40 -8.37 10.73
C THR A 3 1.38 -8.92 11.72
N ASN A 4 1.57 -10.19 12.10
CA ASN A 4 0.78 -10.85 13.12
C ASN A 4 0.97 -10.19 14.48
N ALA A 5 0.02 -10.41 15.40
CA ALA A 5 0.09 -9.81 16.73
C ALA A 5 1.26 -10.32 17.59
N ASP A 6 1.79 -11.49 17.25
CA ASP A 6 2.97 -12.10 17.85
C ASP A 6 4.30 -11.63 17.25
N GLY A 7 4.28 -10.71 16.28
CA GLY A 7 5.46 -10.16 15.62
C GLY A 7 5.93 -10.93 14.38
N ARG A 8 5.27 -12.04 14.00
CA ARG A 8 5.58 -12.77 12.77
C ARG A 8 5.07 -12.03 11.54
N MET A 9 5.90 -11.90 10.52
CA MET A 9 5.46 -11.40 9.21
C MET A 9 4.73 -12.48 8.42
N GLU A 10 3.74 -12.06 7.63
CA GLU A 10 3.01 -12.89 6.68
C GLU A 10 2.91 -12.21 5.32
N LEU A 11 3.32 -12.93 4.29
CA LEU A 11 3.35 -12.49 2.91
C LEU A 11 2.12 -13.04 2.20
N PHE A 12 1.50 -12.21 1.37
CA PHE A 12 0.41 -12.59 0.48
C PHE A 12 0.81 -12.19 -0.94
N GLY A 13 0.68 -13.12 -1.87
CA GLY A 13 1.01 -12.92 -3.28
C GLY A 13 -0.09 -13.48 -4.18
N ILE A 14 -0.26 -12.87 -5.35
CA ILE A 14 -1.13 -13.39 -6.40
C ILE A 14 -0.26 -14.08 -7.44
N VAL A 15 -0.53 -15.36 -7.72
CA VAL A 15 0.20 -16.11 -8.74
C VAL A 15 -0.20 -15.62 -10.13
N ALA A 16 0.81 -15.29 -10.95
CA ALA A 16 0.60 -14.90 -12.33
C ALA A 16 -0.09 -16.03 -13.12
N GLY A 17 -1.08 -15.67 -13.95
CA GLY A 17 -1.87 -16.65 -14.71
C GLY A 17 -3.03 -17.23 -13.90
N SER A 18 -2.77 -18.06 -12.88
CA SER A 18 -3.84 -18.73 -12.09
C SER A 18 -4.66 -17.76 -11.25
N ARG A 19 -4.08 -16.60 -10.91
CA ARG A 19 -4.70 -15.55 -10.08
C ARG A 19 -5.05 -16.02 -8.67
N GLU A 20 -4.43 -17.10 -8.20
CA GLU A 20 -4.63 -17.59 -6.85
C GLU A 20 -3.86 -16.73 -5.85
N ILE A 21 -4.46 -16.50 -4.69
CA ILE A 21 -3.77 -15.90 -3.55
C ILE A 21 -3.01 -17.02 -2.86
N TRP A 22 -1.72 -16.82 -2.65
CA TRP A 22 -0.85 -17.68 -1.88
C TRP A 22 -0.27 -16.90 -0.71
N HIS A 23 0.04 -17.57 0.39
CA HIS A 23 0.65 -16.96 1.55
C HIS A 23 1.79 -17.78 2.15
N SER A 24 2.67 -17.09 2.87
CA SER A 24 3.80 -17.66 3.61
C SER A 24 4.06 -16.80 4.84
N TRP A 25 4.29 -17.42 6.00
CA TRP A 25 4.48 -16.72 7.27
C TRP A 25 5.75 -17.17 7.98
N GLN A 26 6.33 -16.29 8.79
CA GLN A 26 7.43 -16.68 9.66
C GLN A 26 6.95 -17.71 10.69
N THR A 27 7.81 -18.68 11.03
CA THR A 27 7.52 -19.69 12.08
C THR A 27 7.62 -19.12 13.49
N ALA A 28 8.46 -18.09 13.66
CA ALA A 28 8.58 -17.26 14.86
C ALA A 28 9.13 -15.87 14.44
N PRO A 29 9.02 -14.83 15.27
CA PRO A 29 9.53 -13.51 14.91
C PRO A 29 11.01 -13.57 14.49
N ASN A 30 11.33 -12.94 13.36
CA ASN A 30 12.68 -12.93 12.77
C ASN A 30 13.25 -14.32 12.41
N GLN A 31 12.40 -15.34 12.27
CA GLN A 31 12.79 -16.67 11.81
C GLN A 31 12.38 -16.91 10.35
N ALA A 32 12.75 -18.10 9.86
CA ALA A 32 12.43 -18.55 8.51
C ALA A 32 10.92 -18.51 8.21
N PHE A 33 10.61 -18.22 6.96
CA PHE A 33 9.27 -18.35 6.41
C PHE A 33 8.91 -19.81 6.16
N THR A 34 7.63 -20.13 6.24
CA THR A 34 7.08 -21.40 5.78
C THR A 34 7.20 -21.52 4.26
N GLY A 35 7.00 -22.73 3.72
CA GLY A 35 6.66 -22.87 2.31
C GLY A 35 5.41 -22.06 1.97
N TRP A 36 5.30 -21.62 0.70
CA TRP A 36 4.08 -21.00 0.20
C TRP A 36 2.94 -22.03 0.19
N SER A 37 1.76 -21.61 0.64
CA SER A 37 0.55 -22.42 0.55
C SER A 37 -0.59 -21.61 -0.08
N ARG A 38 -1.51 -22.32 -0.74
CA ARG A 38 -2.66 -21.69 -1.39
C ARG A 38 -3.60 -21.14 -0.33
N PHE A 39 -3.90 -19.85 -0.41
CA PHE A 39 -4.79 -19.14 0.50
C PHE A 39 -6.23 -19.05 -0.04
N SER A 40 -6.40 -18.55 -1.27
CA SER A 40 -7.71 -18.39 -1.93
C SER A 40 -7.55 -18.11 -3.44
N GLY A 41 -8.60 -17.64 -4.10
CA GLY A 41 -8.57 -17.16 -5.50
C GLY A 41 -9.88 -17.39 -6.26
N PRO A 42 -10.10 -16.71 -7.39
CA PRO A 42 -9.13 -15.81 -8.07
C PRO A 42 -9.16 -14.36 -7.54
N ALA A 43 -8.02 -13.68 -7.61
CA ALA A 43 -7.85 -12.26 -7.28
C ALA A 43 -7.02 -11.51 -8.33
N ALA A 44 -7.37 -10.25 -8.58
CA ALA A 44 -6.60 -9.33 -9.43
C ALA A 44 -5.82 -8.27 -8.62
N ASP A 45 -6.17 -8.12 -7.35
CA ASP A 45 -5.57 -7.17 -6.42
C ASP A 45 -5.74 -7.72 -4.99
N VAL A 46 -4.78 -7.44 -4.11
CA VAL A 46 -4.82 -7.86 -2.70
C VAL A 46 -4.16 -6.82 -1.81
N THR A 47 -4.81 -6.48 -0.71
CA THR A 47 -4.25 -5.63 0.34
C THR A 47 -4.60 -6.20 1.71
N VAL A 48 -3.78 -5.92 2.72
CA VAL A 48 -3.95 -6.44 4.08
C VAL A 48 -3.71 -5.33 5.08
N GLY A 49 -4.59 -5.22 6.07
CA GLY A 49 -4.46 -4.34 7.22
C GLY A 49 -4.48 -5.13 8.52
N ARG A 50 -4.10 -4.48 9.61
CA ARG A 50 -4.17 -5.05 10.97
C ARG A 50 -5.14 -4.22 11.79
N ASN A 51 -6.16 -4.89 12.33
CA ASN A 51 -7.08 -4.32 13.30
C ASN A 51 -6.35 -3.94 14.58
N ALA A 52 -6.90 -2.99 15.33
CA ALA A 52 -6.35 -2.55 16.62
C ALA A 52 -6.28 -3.68 17.67
N ASP A 53 -7.13 -4.70 17.55
CA ASP A 53 -7.13 -5.90 18.40
C ASP A 53 -6.03 -6.92 18.02
N GLY A 54 -5.27 -6.63 16.96
CA GLY A 54 -4.17 -7.45 16.48
C GLY A 54 -4.52 -8.44 15.38
N ARG A 55 -5.79 -8.60 15.01
CA ARG A 55 -6.22 -9.49 13.91
C ARG A 55 -5.93 -8.85 12.55
N MET A 56 -5.32 -9.60 11.64
CA MET A 56 -5.21 -9.16 10.25
C MET A 56 -6.54 -9.30 9.51
N GLU A 57 -6.80 -8.39 8.57
CA GLU A 57 -7.91 -8.47 7.62
C GLU A 57 -7.37 -8.21 6.21
N ILE A 58 -7.68 -9.14 5.30
CA ILE A 58 -7.23 -9.13 3.91
C ILE A 58 -8.41 -8.84 3.00
N PHE A 59 -8.18 -8.01 1.99
CA PHE A 59 -9.14 -7.60 0.99
C PHE A 59 -8.62 -8.00 -0.38
N ALA A 60 -9.45 -8.67 -1.18
CA ALA A 60 -9.06 -9.13 -2.50
C ALA A 60 -10.14 -8.82 -3.53
N ARG A 61 -9.72 -8.31 -4.68
CA ARG A 61 -10.61 -7.95 -5.79
C ARG A 61 -10.75 -9.12 -6.76
N ASN A 62 -11.98 -9.56 -7.02
CA ASN A 62 -12.24 -10.57 -8.03
C ASN A 62 -12.02 -10.01 -9.45
N PRO A 63 -11.24 -10.66 -10.31
CA PRO A 63 -10.95 -10.16 -11.67
C PRO A 63 -12.18 -10.09 -12.59
N GLN A 64 -13.17 -10.95 -12.37
CA GLN A 64 -14.33 -11.13 -13.23
C GLN A 64 -15.53 -10.30 -12.76
N SER A 65 -15.94 -10.45 -11.51
CA SER A 65 -17.08 -9.71 -10.97
C SER A 65 -16.74 -8.28 -10.58
N LEU A 66 -15.44 -7.95 -10.44
CA LEU A 66 -14.94 -6.68 -9.92
C LEU A 66 -15.33 -6.43 -8.46
N ASP A 67 -15.97 -7.38 -7.78
CA ASP A 67 -16.30 -7.27 -6.37
C ASP A 67 -15.04 -7.42 -5.51
N VAL A 68 -15.02 -6.73 -4.37
CA VAL A 68 -13.99 -6.92 -3.34
C VAL A 68 -14.56 -7.81 -2.26
N TYR A 69 -13.82 -8.84 -1.90
CA TYR A 69 -14.12 -9.72 -0.77
C TYR A 69 -13.12 -9.47 0.35
N SER A 70 -13.52 -9.70 1.60
CA SER A 70 -12.62 -9.68 2.75
C SER A 70 -12.69 -10.97 3.57
N ALA A 71 -11.58 -11.27 4.25
CA ALA A 71 -11.48 -12.29 5.27
C ALA A 71 -10.60 -11.75 6.40
N TYR A 72 -10.88 -12.14 7.65
CA TYR A 72 -10.15 -11.68 8.82
C TYR A 72 -9.70 -12.85 9.69
N GLN A 73 -8.60 -12.68 10.42
CA GLN A 73 -8.24 -13.64 11.46
C GLN A 73 -9.33 -13.65 12.54
N VAL A 74 -9.75 -14.84 12.99
CA VAL A 74 -10.84 -14.97 13.99
C VAL A 74 -10.38 -14.64 15.41
N ALA A 75 -9.06 -14.71 15.66
CA ALA A 75 -8.37 -14.24 16.85
C ALA A 75 -6.96 -13.79 16.43
N PRO A 76 -6.27 -12.97 17.23
CA PRO A 76 -4.93 -12.50 16.88
C PRO A 76 -3.98 -13.68 16.60
N SER A 77 -3.28 -13.64 15.46
CA SER A 77 -2.36 -14.70 15.03
C SER A 77 -2.98 -16.09 14.83
N ALA A 78 -4.31 -16.19 14.67
CA ALA A 78 -5.04 -17.45 14.50
C ALA A 78 -5.49 -17.67 13.04
N GLY A 79 -6.34 -18.69 12.84
CA GLY A 79 -6.94 -19.00 11.54
C GLY A 79 -7.87 -17.88 11.01
N TRP A 80 -8.29 -18.03 9.76
CA TRP A 80 -9.05 -17.02 9.02
C TRP A 80 -10.55 -17.35 8.97
N SER A 81 -11.38 -16.31 8.89
CA SER A 81 -12.81 -16.41 8.62
C SER A 81 -13.08 -16.94 7.21
N ALA A 82 -14.34 -17.30 6.94
CA ALA A 82 -14.80 -17.40 5.56
C ALA A 82 -14.72 -16.02 4.87
N TRP A 83 -14.58 -16.03 3.55
CA TRP A 83 -14.63 -14.81 2.73
C TRP A 83 -16.06 -14.27 2.66
N GLY A 84 -16.20 -12.95 2.84
CA GLY A 84 -17.46 -12.22 2.66
C GLY A 84 -17.31 -11.11 1.63
N LYS A 85 -18.40 -10.76 0.93
CA LYS A 85 -18.39 -9.61 0.01
C LYS A 85 -18.27 -8.31 0.82
N PHE A 86 -17.31 -7.46 0.47
CA PHE A 86 -16.97 -6.22 1.16
C PHE A 86 -17.32 -4.96 0.35
N SER A 87 -17.07 -5.00 -0.96
CA SER A 87 -17.34 -3.91 -1.90
C SER A 87 -17.72 -4.47 -3.28
N GLY A 88 -18.02 -3.59 -4.23
CA GLY A 88 -18.08 -3.93 -5.64
C GLY A 88 -19.19 -3.20 -6.40
N PRO A 89 -18.93 -2.83 -7.68
CA PRO A 89 -17.71 -3.10 -8.44
C PRO A 89 -16.56 -2.13 -8.10
N ALA A 90 -15.31 -2.62 -8.15
CA ALA A 90 -14.08 -1.85 -7.92
C ALA A 90 -13.01 -2.17 -8.98
N ALA A 91 -12.14 -1.20 -9.28
CA ALA A 91 -10.96 -1.36 -10.12
C ALA A 91 -9.67 -1.60 -9.30
N SER A 92 -9.61 -1.09 -8.08
CA SER A 92 -8.51 -1.27 -7.13
C SER A 92 -9.01 -1.10 -5.70
N VAL A 93 -8.22 -1.57 -4.74
CA VAL A 93 -8.47 -1.39 -3.31
C VAL A 93 -7.20 -0.96 -2.58
N SER A 94 -7.32 0.02 -1.68
CA SER A 94 -6.22 0.49 -0.82
C SER A 94 -6.74 0.63 0.60
N ILE A 95 -5.85 0.47 1.59
CA ILE A 95 -6.21 0.54 3.01
C ILE A 95 -5.22 1.39 3.77
N GLY A 96 -5.72 2.29 4.62
CA GLY A 96 -4.96 3.06 5.58
C GLY A 96 -5.45 2.78 7.00
N THR A 97 -4.58 2.99 7.98
CA THR A 97 -4.92 2.82 9.40
C THR A 97 -4.83 4.17 10.10
N ASN A 98 -5.93 4.62 10.69
CA ASN A 98 -5.96 5.83 11.51
C ASN A 98 -5.08 5.66 12.76
N ALA A 99 -4.67 6.78 13.38
CA ALA A 99 -3.87 6.75 14.61
C ALA A 99 -4.56 6.02 15.78
N ASP A 100 -5.88 6.02 15.82
CA ASP A 100 -6.68 5.27 16.80
C ASP A 100 -6.82 3.76 16.48
N GLY A 101 -6.24 3.29 15.38
CA GLY A 101 -6.28 1.90 14.94
C GLY A 101 -7.50 1.52 14.09
N ARG A 102 -8.39 2.47 13.76
CA ARG A 102 -9.48 2.24 12.80
C ARG A 102 -8.93 2.17 11.37
N MET A 103 -9.26 1.10 10.65
CA MET A 103 -8.93 1.01 9.24
C MET A 103 -9.92 1.80 8.37
N GLU A 104 -9.43 2.36 7.27
CA GLU A 104 -10.24 2.97 6.20
C GLU A 104 -9.80 2.40 4.85
N VAL A 105 -10.78 1.89 4.09
CA VAL A 105 -10.58 1.28 2.78
C VAL A 105 -11.10 2.22 1.72
N PHE A 106 -10.30 2.38 0.66
CA PHE A 106 -10.60 3.17 -0.53
C PHE A 106 -10.74 2.24 -1.72
N ALA A 107 -11.78 2.43 -2.51
CA ALA A 107 -12.04 1.66 -3.72
C ALA A 107 -12.36 2.59 -4.89
N ARG A 108 -11.73 2.35 -6.04
CA ARG A 108 -12.01 3.08 -7.27
C ARG A 108 -13.12 2.40 -8.06
N ASN A 109 -14.14 3.14 -8.48
CA ASN A 109 -15.15 2.63 -9.39
C ASN A 109 -14.55 2.36 -10.79
N PRO A 110 -14.75 1.18 -11.40
CA PRO A 110 -14.12 0.84 -12.68
C PRO A 110 -14.68 1.60 -13.88
N GLN A 111 -15.88 2.18 -13.78
CA GLN A 111 -16.53 2.91 -14.86
C GLN A 111 -16.38 4.43 -14.69
N THR A 112 -16.71 4.96 -13.51
CA THR A 112 -16.69 6.41 -13.26
C THR A 112 -15.31 6.92 -12.82
N LEU A 113 -14.40 6.00 -12.46
CA LEU A 113 -13.10 6.28 -11.84
C LEU A 113 -13.18 7.00 -10.50
N GLU A 114 -14.38 7.28 -9.98
CA GLU A 114 -14.57 7.93 -8.69
C GLU A 114 -14.03 7.06 -7.54
N VAL A 115 -13.50 7.71 -6.52
CA VAL A 115 -13.00 7.04 -5.32
C VAL A 115 -14.08 7.06 -4.25
N TYR A 116 -14.39 5.90 -3.71
CA TYR A 116 -15.27 5.72 -2.55
C TYR A 116 -14.44 5.24 -1.36
N SER A 117 -14.84 5.63 -0.15
CA SER A 117 -14.24 5.12 1.09
C SER A 117 -15.26 4.52 2.03
N ARG A 118 -14.77 3.64 2.92
CA ARG A 118 -15.50 3.03 4.01
C ARG A 118 -14.53 2.82 5.17
N TYR A 119 -14.92 3.19 6.38
CA TYR A 119 -14.06 3.16 7.56
C TYR A 119 -14.69 2.36 8.69
N GLN A 120 -13.87 1.82 9.59
CA GLN A 120 -14.36 1.24 10.84
C GLN A 120 -14.90 2.35 11.74
N VAL A 121 -16.09 2.15 12.32
CA VAL A 121 -16.76 3.17 13.16
C VAL A 121 -16.15 3.30 14.56
N ALA A 122 -15.45 2.24 15.00
CA ALA A 122 -14.61 2.19 16.19
C ALA A 122 -13.48 1.18 15.94
N PRO A 123 -12.35 1.22 16.68
CA PRO A 123 -11.25 0.29 16.46
C PRO A 123 -11.74 -1.17 16.52
N SER A 124 -11.42 -1.96 15.49
CA SER A 124 -11.84 -3.37 15.36
C SER A 124 -13.35 -3.64 15.36
N ALA A 125 -14.18 -2.61 15.12
CA ALA A 125 -15.64 -2.73 15.07
C ALA A 125 -16.17 -2.84 13.64
N GLY A 126 -17.49 -2.74 13.50
CA GLY A 126 -18.16 -2.72 12.19
C GLY A 126 -17.73 -1.54 11.31
N TRP A 127 -18.07 -1.63 10.03
CA TRP A 127 -17.74 -0.64 9.02
C TRP A 127 -18.91 0.32 8.76
N SER A 128 -18.62 1.58 8.43
CA SER A 128 -19.58 2.60 7.98
C SER A 128 -20.29 2.19 6.69
N ASN A 129 -21.14 3.01 6.07
CA ASN A 129 -21.54 2.76 4.68
C ASN A 129 -20.46 3.27 3.71
N TRP A 130 -20.39 2.72 2.50
CA TRP A 130 -19.59 3.31 1.44
C TRP A 130 -20.08 4.72 1.13
N ALA A 131 -19.16 5.67 1.05
CA ALA A 131 -19.45 7.05 0.68
C ALA A 131 -18.47 7.51 -0.41
N LYS A 132 -18.90 8.41 -1.30
CA LYS A 132 -18.00 9.03 -2.26
C LYS A 132 -16.96 9.84 -1.50
N PHE A 133 -15.69 9.57 -1.78
CA PHE A 133 -14.55 10.24 -1.17
C PHE A 133 -13.99 11.34 -2.07
N ALA A 134 -13.76 11.01 -3.35
CA ALA A 134 -13.17 11.93 -4.31
C ALA A 134 -13.77 11.78 -5.71
N GLY A 135 -13.41 12.72 -6.59
CA GLY A 135 -13.68 12.61 -8.02
C GLY A 135 -12.90 11.48 -8.70
N PRO A 136 -12.92 11.45 -10.04
CA PRO A 136 -12.18 10.49 -10.85
C PRO A 136 -10.67 10.44 -10.53
N ALA A 137 -10.11 9.25 -10.37
CA ALA A 137 -8.68 8.99 -10.21
C ALA A 137 -8.25 7.77 -11.06
N LEU A 138 -7.03 7.76 -11.59
CA LEU A 138 -6.44 6.62 -12.29
C LEU A 138 -5.87 5.59 -11.32
N ASP A 139 -5.34 6.05 -10.19
CA ASP A 139 -4.83 5.22 -9.11
C ASP A 139 -4.94 5.94 -7.76
N VAL A 140 -4.95 5.17 -6.67
CA VAL A 140 -4.99 5.69 -5.29
C VAL A 140 -4.00 4.90 -4.44
N THR A 141 -3.20 5.59 -3.63
CA THR A 141 -2.40 4.97 -2.57
C THR A 141 -2.52 5.79 -1.29
N ILE A 142 -2.41 5.12 -0.15
CA ILE A 142 -2.57 5.75 1.17
C ILE A 142 -1.56 5.19 2.16
N GLY A 143 -1.05 6.05 3.03
CA GLY A 143 -0.18 5.68 4.14
C GLY A 143 -0.43 6.60 5.34
N THR A 144 0.04 6.19 6.51
CA THR A 144 -0.09 6.99 7.73
C THR A 144 1.28 7.55 8.09
N ASP A 145 1.38 8.87 8.23
CA ASP A 145 2.62 9.53 8.58
C ASP A 145 2.99 9.30 10.06
N PRO A 146 4.24 9.58 10.49
CA PRO A 146 4.66 9.44 11.89
C PRO A 146 3.85 10.29 12.86
N GLU A 147 3.23 11.36 12.39
CA GLU A 147 2.33 12.21 13.17
C GLU A 147 0.94 11.57 13.36
N GLY A 148 0.64 10.46 12.69
CA GLY A 148 -0.61 9.71 12.82
C GLY A 148 -1.72 10.16 11.87
N ARG A 149 -1.38 10.95 10.84
CA ARG A 149 -2.33 11.42 9.83
C ARG A 149 -2.28 10.51 8.62
N GLN A 150 -3.45 10.15 8.11
CA GLN A 150 -3.52 9.51 6.81
C GLN A 150 -3.18 10.51 5.70
N GLN A 151 -2.38 10.03 4.74
CA GLN A 151 -1.85 10.74 3.58
C GLN A 151 -2.27 9.95 2.34
N LEU A 152 -3.15 10.52 1.52
CA LEU A 152 -3.68 9.87 0.33
C LEU A 152 -3.18 10.59 -0.92
N PHE A 153 -2.78 9.79 -1.90
CA PHE A 153 -2.29 10.22 -3.20
C PHE A 153 -3.17 9.63 -4.29
N ALA A 154 -3.57 10.46 -5.24
CA ALA A 154 -4.40 10.05 -6.37
C ALA A 154 -3.90 10.69 -7.65
N ARG A 155 -3.83 9.91 -8.73
CA ARG A 155 -3.47 10.44 -10.05
C ARG A 155 -4.73 10.86 -10.80
N ASN A 156 -4.84 12.12 -11.18
CA ASN A 156 -6.04 12.65 -11.84
C ASN A 156 -6.08 12.24 -13.34
N PRO A 157 -7.22 11.78 -13.88
CA PRO A 157 -7.30 11.31 -15.27
C PRO A 157 -7.29 12.43 -16.32
N GLY A 158 -7.61 13.67 -15.95
CA GLY A 158 -7.67 14.82 -16.83
C GLY A 158 -6.30 15.45 -17.06
N ASP A 159 -5.66 15.92 -15.98
CA ASP A 159 -4.33 16.57 -16.03
C ASP A 159 -3.16 15.57 -15.92
N LYS A 160 -3.42 14.32 -15.47
CA LYS A 160 -2.41 13.28 -15.20
C LYS A 160 -1.46 13.58 -14.04
N HIS A 161 -1.67 14.69 -13.33
CA HIS A 161 -0.87 15.08 -12.18
C HIS A 161 -1.11 14.14 -11.00
N MET A 162 -0.12 14.09 -10.10
CA MET A 162 -0.31 13.52 -8.77
C MET A 162 -0.96 14.56 -7.87
N TRP A 163 -2.10 14.20 -7.29
CA TRP A 163 -2.80 15.00 -6.29
C TRP A 163 -2.66 14.35 -4.92
N HIS A 164 -2.59 15.18 -3.89
CA HIS A 164 -2.40 14.78 -2.50
C HIS A 164 -3.51 15.36 -1.63
N VAL A 165 -3.94 14.60 -0.63
CA VAL A 165 -4.79 15.09 0.45
C VAL A 165 -4.38 14.41 1.76
N ALA A 166 -4.45 15.17 2.85
CA ALA A 166 -4.10 14.70 4.18
C ALA A 166 -5.26 14.89 5.15
N GLN A 167 -5.31 14.07 6.21
CA GLN A 167 -6.05 14.48 7.40
C GLN A 167 -5.44 15.75 7.99
N THR A 168 -6.28 16.65 8.51
CA THR A 168 -5.82 17.90 9.15
C THR A 168 -5.17 17.67 10.52
N GLY A 169 -5.37 16.49 11.09
CA GLY A 169 -4.78 15.99 12.32
C GLY A 169 -5.11 14.51 12.49
N PRO A 170 -4.52 13.82 13.49
CA PRO A 170 -4.79 12.40 13.72
C PRO A 170 -6.28 12.15 13.94
N ASN A 171 -6.86 11.23 13.18
CA ASN A 171 -8.29 10.87 13.22
C ASN A 171 -9.25 12.01 12.84
N ALA A 172 -8.74 13.13 12.32
CA ALA A 172 -9.56 14.28 11.92
C ALA A 172 -10.11 14.10 10.50
N GLY A 173 -10.91 15.09 10.06
CA GLY A 173 -11.35 15.18 8.67
C GLY A 173 -10.20 15.47 7.71
N TRP A 174 -10.51 15.36 6.42
CA TRP A 174 -9.57 15.61 5.33
C TRP A 174 -9.47 17.11 5.02
N GLY A 175 -8.26 17.56 4.69
CA GLY A 175 -7.97 18.91 4.23
C GLY A 175 -8.32 19.11 2.75
N PRO A 176 -7.90 20.24 2.16
CA PRO A 176 -8.01 20.46 0.72
C PRO A 176 -7.06 19.55 -0.06
N TRP A 177 -7.39 19.31 -1.33
CA TRP A 177 -6.49 18.65 -2.26
C TRP A 177 -5.39 19.61 -2.71
N GLU A 178 -4.17 19.09 -2.82
CA GLU A 178 -2.96 19.81 -3.25
C GLU A 178 -2.41 19.13 -4.53
N ASP A 179 -2.06 19.95 -5.53
CA ASP A 179 -1.44 19.47 -6.77
C ASP A 179 0.07 19.31 -6.55
N PHE A 180 0.55 18.07 -6.60
CA PHE A 180 1.97 17.73 -6.48
C PHE A 180 2.64 17.50 -7.84
N SER A 181 1.88 17.65 -8.93
CA SER A 181 2.28 17.61 -10.33
C SER A 181 3.08 16.35 -10.70
N GLY A 182 3.54 16.31 -11.95
CA GLY A 182 4.36 15.23 -12.49
C GLY A 182 3.68 14.49 -13.64
N ASP A 183 4.31 14.51 -14.81
CA ASP A 183 3.85 13.81 -16.02
C ASP A 183 4.15 12.31 -15.94
N TYR A 184 3.55 11.64 -14.98
CA TYR A 184 3.85 10.25 -14.68
C TYR A 184 2.68 9.34 -15.05
N VAL A 185 2.99 8.22 -15.69
CA VAL A 185 1.97 7.33 -16.26
C VAL A 185 1.81 6.00 -15.53
N GLY A 186 2.79 5.67 -14.68
CA GLY A 186 2.96 4.33 -14.13
C GLY A 186 2.26 4.10 -12.80
N SER A 187 2.64 2.98 -12.16
CA SER A 187 2.15 2.59 -10.84
C SER A 187 2.58 3.59 -9.78
N VAL A 188 1.72 3.90 -8.81
CA VAL A 188 2.12 4.63 -7.60
C VAL A 188 2.27 3.66 -6.42
N ARG A 189 3.27 3.91 -5.57
CA ARG A 189 3.51 3.17 -4.33
C ARG A 189 3.83 4.16 -3.22
N ILE A 190 3.36 3.88 -2.01
CA ILE A 190 3.77 4.61 -0.81
C ILE A 190 4.52 3.64 0.11
N GLY A 191 5.57 4.12 0.74
CA GLY A 191 6.42 3.34 1.64
C GLY A 191 7.08 4.22 2.69
N ALA A 192 7.93 3.61 3.51
CA ALA A 192 8.65 4.34 4.54
C ALA A 192 9.82 5.14 3.95
N GLY A 193 9.96 6.39 4.38
CA GLY A 193 11.13 7.24 4.18
C GLY A 193 11.83 7.51 5.52
N PRO A 194 13.05 8.08 5.53
CA PRO A 194 13.81 8.29 6.76
C PRO A 194 13.13 9.20 7.80
N TRP A 195 12.20 10.05 7.35
CA TRP A 195 11.55 11.09 8.14
C TRP A 195 10.01 11.04 8.07
N GLY A 196 9.45 10.00 7.45
CA GLY A 196 8.01 9.91 7.20
C GLY A 196 7.70 8.98 6.06
N LEU A 197 6.81 9.41 5.16
CA LEU A 197 6.43 8.65 3.98
C LEU A 197 7.28 9.04 2.76
N SER A 198 7.52 8.06 1.89
CA SER A 198 7.99 8.25 0.52
C SER A 198 6.96 7.71 -0.46
N VAL A 199 6.70 8.46 -1.52
CA VAL A 199 5.85 8.08 -2.66
C VAL A 199 6.73 7.88 -3.87
N TYR A 200 6.57 6.73 -4.52
CA TYR A 200 7.30 6.35 -5.73
C TYR A 200 6.35 6.22 -6.90
N ILE A 201 6.76 6.72 -8.06
CA ILE A 201 6.01 6.61 -9.32
C ILE A 201 6.93 6.38 -10.51
N THR A 202 6.47 5.68 -11.53
CA THR A 202 7.22 5.46 -12.78
C THR A 202 6.74 6.32 -13.94
N ASP A 203 7.69 6.71 -14.79
CA ASP A 203 7.44 7.36 -16.08
C ASP A 203 7.38 6.34 -17.24
N GLN A 204 7.13 6.83 -18.46
CA GLN A 204 7.04 5.99 -19.67
C GLN A 204 8.38 5.35 -20.07
N ALA A 205 9.51 5.93 -19.66
CA ALA A 205 10.85 5.48 -20.01
C ALA A 205 11.40 4.44 -19.01
N GLY A 206 10.61 4.08 -17.98
CA GLY A 206 11.04 3.19 -16.91
C GLY A 206 11.90 3.89 -15.84
N GLY A 207 11.94 5.22 -15.83
CA GLY A 207 12.47 5.99 -14.71
C GLY A 207 11.49 5.95 -13.53
N ALA A 208 12.02 5.85 -12.31
CA ALA A 208 11.26 5.98 -11.08
C ALA A 208 11.62 7.28 -10.35
N TRP A 209 10.60 7.94 -9.83
CA TRP A 209 10.69 9.22 -9.13
C TRP A 209 10.22 9.05 -7.70
N GLU A 210 10.83 9.79 -6.78
CA GLU A 210 10.51 9.81 -5.35
C GLU A 210 10.06 11.21 -4.96
N LEU A 211 8.95 11.25 -4.23
CA LEU A 211 8.54 12.37 -3.40
C LEU A 211 8.59 11.91 -1.95
N TYR A 212 9.21 12.67 -1.06
CA TYR A 212 9.40 12.22 0.32
C TYR A 212 9.09 13.33 1.32
N GLN A 213 8.68 12.93 2.52
CA GLN A 213 8.57 13.83 3.65
C GLN A 213 9.92 14.05 4.30
N ASN A 214 10.16 15.29 4.71
CA ASN A 214 11.25 15.69 5.58
C ASN A 214 10.71 16.67 6.63
N GLN A 215 10.79 16.30 7.91
CA GLN A 215 10.29 17.12 9.03
C GLN A 215 8.84 17.59 8.83
N GLY A 216 7.96 16.68 8.39
CA GLY A 216 6.54 16.95 8.15
C GLY A 216 6.22 17.71 6.86
N GLN A 217 7.22 18.08 6.05
CA GLN A 217 7.04 18.79 4.78
C GLN A 217 7.35 17.89 3.59
N TRP A 218 6.49 17.90 2.57
CA TRP A 218 6.76 17.24 1.30
C TRP A 218 7.86 17.99 0.54
N GLN A 219 8.84 17.23 0.04
CA GLN A 219 9.92 17.76 -0.78
C GLN A 219 9.50 17.76 -2.26
N ARG A 220 10.41 18.15 -3.16
CA ARG A 220 10.19 18.04 -4.62
C ARG A 220 10.48 16.63 -5.13
N TRP A 221 9.88 16.28 -6.27
CA TRP A 221 10.21 15.05 -6.99
C TRP A 221 11.71 14.98 -7.32
N THR A 222 12.31 13.82 -7.08
CA THR A 222 13.70 13.50 -7.40
C THR A 222 13.80 12.12 -8.04
N THR A 223 14.91 11.83 -8.74
CA THR A 223 15.15 10.50 -9.29
C THR A 223 15.34 9.47 -8.18
N ALA A 224 14.55 8.41 -8.21
CA ALA A 224 14.62 7.29 -7.27
C ALA A 224 15.46 6.14 -7.85
N ALA A 225 15.07 5.64 -9.04
CA ALA A 225 15.66 4.46 -9.66
C ALA A 225 15.44 4.50 -11.18
N GLY A 226 16.04 3.56 -11.91
CA GLY A 226 15.80 3.38 -13.34
C GLY A 226 16.96 2.66 -14.03
N PRO A 227 16.71 1.80 -15.05
CA PRO A 227 15.39 1.41 -15.56
C PRO A 227 14.66 0.42 -14.63
N VAL A 228 13.34 0.58 -14.46
CA VAL A 228 12.47 -0.30 -13.67
C VAL A 228 11.16 -0.62 -14.39
N THR A 229 10.51 -1.73 -14.01
CA THR A 229 9.23 -2.16 -14.58
C THR A 229 8.03 -1.60 -13.83
N VAL A 230 8.17 -1.37 -12.51
CA VAL A 230 7.13 -0.81 -11.63
C VAL A 230 7.77 0.12 -10.61
N ALA A 231 6.94 0.93 -9.94
CA ALA A 231 7.41 1.81 -8.87
C ALA A 231 8.12 1.00 -7.78
N PRO A 232 9.31 1.43 -7.35
CA PRO A 232 10.04 0.81 -6.25
C PRO A 232 9.21 0.73 -4.96
N THR A 233 9.58 -0.21 -4.09
CA THR A 233 9.03 -0.29 -2.73
C THR A 233 10.13 -0.01 -1.73
N SER A 234 9.80 0.70 -0.65
CA SER A 234 10.75 0.98 0.43
C SER A 234 10.32 0.36 1.75
N ALA A 235 11.31 0.05 2.59
CA ALA A 235 11.13 -0.41 3.95
C ALA A 235 12.19 0.22 4.85
N MET A 236 11.81 0.59 6.08
CA MET A 236 12.71 1.22 7.04
C MET A 236 13.19 0.19 8.07
N GLU A 237 14.49 0.18 8.32
CA GLU A 237 15.15 -0.55 9.41
C GLU A 237 14.94 0.17 10.76
N GLU A 238 15.17 -0.53 11.87
CA GLU A 238 15.06 0.05 13.23
C GLU A 238 15.95 1.29 13.44
N ASN A 239 17.09 1.35 12.76
CA ASN A 239 18.04 2.46 12.80
C ASN A 239 17.67 3.63 11.85
N ARG A 240 16.46 3.64 11.29
CA ARG A 240 15.94 4.59 10.27
C ARG A 240 16.60 4.52 8.90
N ARG A 241 17.48 3.55 8.64
CA ARG A 241 17.97 3.31 7.28
C ARG A 241 16.83 2.79 6.43
N VAL A 242 16.72 3.28 5.21
CA VAL A 242 15.68 2.86 4.28
C VAL A 242 16.30 1.98 3.21
N ASN A 243 15.70 0.82 2.99
CA ASN A 243 15.96 -0.06 1.88
C ASN A 243 14.97 0.26 0.76
N LEU A 244 15.46 0.48 -0.45
CA LEU A 244 14.66 0.63 -1.66
C LEU A 244 14.90 -0.58 -2.56
N PHE A 245 13.81 -1.22 -2.97
CA PHE A 245 13.83 -2.38 -3.85
C PHE A 245 13.19 -2.02 -5.19
N ALA A 246 13.88 -2.35 -6.27
CA ALA A 246 13.46 -2.10 -7.64
C ALA A 246 13.58 -3.38 -8.47
N ILE A 247 12.66 -3.57 -9.43
CA ILE A 247 12.66 -4.73 -10.33
C ILE A 247 12.81 -4.27 -11.77
N THR A 248 13.69 -4.92 -12.50
CA THR A 248 13.96 -4.68 -13.93
C THR A 248 13.06 -5.55 -14.81
N SER A 249 13.04 -5.28 -16.11
CA SER A 249 12.18 -5.99 -17.08
C SER A 249 12.57 -7.44 -17.30
N ASP A 250 13.83 -7.80 -17.03
CA ASP A 250 14.35 -9.17 -17.04
C ASP A 250 14.08 -9.93 -15.72
N GLY A 251 13.38 -9.30 -14.76
CA GLY A 251 12.97 -9.93 -13.51
C GLY A 251 14.02 -9.88 -12.39
N ARG A 252 15.18 -9.24 -12.60
CA ARG A 252 16.17 -9.05 -11.54
C ARG A 252 15.69 -8.04 -10.51
N VAL A 253 16.00 -8.30 -9.25
CA VAL A 253 15.66 -7.40 -8.15
C VAL A 253 16.94 -6.75 -7.66
N PHE A 254 16.94 -5.42 -7.56
CA PHE A 254 18.03 -4.64 -7.01
C PHE A 254 17.61 -3.97 -5.72
N ARG A 255 18.55 -3.85 -4.78
CA ARG A 255 18.38 -3.13 -3.51
C ARG A 255 19.44 -2.06 -3.38
N ARG A 256 19.06 -0.88 -2.87
CA ARG A 256 20.00 0.08 -2.26
C ARG A 256 19.52 0.47 -0.87
N THR A 257 20.44 0.88 -0.01
CA THR A 257 20.14 1.25 1.37
C THR A 257 20.72 2.63 1.66
N THR A 258 20.00 3.49 2.39
CA THR A 258 20.54 4.79 2.80
C THR A 258 21.75 4.59 3.73
N ASN A 259 22.74 5.47 3.71
CA ASN A 259 23.89 5.50 4.61
C ASN A 259 23.49 6.12 5.97
N ALA A 260 24.42 6.22 6.92
CA ALA A 260 24.17 6.82 8.23
C ALA A 260 23.82 8.32 8.14
N ASP A 261 24.30 9.01 7.12
CA ASP A 261 23.94 10.40 6.78
C ASP A 261 22.64 10.50 5.96
N LEU A 262 21.95 9.37 5.77
CA LEU A 262 20.72 9.20 5.00
C LEU A 262 20.84 9.46 3.49
N SER A 263 22.06 9.63 2.97
CA SER A 263 22.31 9.59 1.51
C SER A 263 22.09 8.18 0.97
N TRP A 264 21.71 8.02 -0.30
CA TRP A 264 21.55 6.69 -0.89
C TRP A 264 22.92 6.01 -1.14
N GLY A 265 23.09 4.80 -0.63
CA GLY A 265 24.20 3.92 -1.00
C GLY A 265 24.06 3.33 -2.42
N PRO A 266 25.05 2.55 -2.89
CA PRO A 266 25.02 1.96 -4.21
C PRO A 266 23.94 0.89 -4.34
N TRP A 267 23.49 0.66 -5.58
CA TRP A 267 22.64 -0.48 -5.92
C TRP A 267 23.42 -1.80 -5.85
N GLN A 268 22.76 -2.83 -5.35
CA GLN A 268 23.26 -4.19 -5.22
C GLN A 268 22.23 -5.14 -5.85
N ASP A 269 22.70 -6.15 -6.57
CA ASP A 269 21.84 -7.24 -7.03
C ASP A 269 21.32 -8.00 -5.80
N PHE A 270 20.02 -8.21 -5.76
CA PHE A 270 19.27 -8.86 -4.69
C PHE A 270 18.44 -10.04 -5.23
N THR A 271 18.72 -10.46 -6.47
CA THR A 271 18.11 -11.64 -7.07
C THR A 271 18.62 -12.88 -6.34
N VAL A 272 17.71 -13.66 -5.76
CA VAL A 272 17.97 -14.93 -5.08
C VAL A 272 17.91 -16.12 -6.03
#